data_AF-A0A8C6EQB1-F1
#
_entry.id   AF-A0A8C6EQB1-F1
#
_cell.length_a   1.000
_cell.length_b   1.000
_cell.length_c   1.000
_cell.angle_alpha   90.00
_cell.angle_beta   90.00
_cell.angle_gamma   90.00
#
_symmetry.space_group_name_H-M   'P 1'
#
loop_
_entity.id
_entity.type
_entity.pdbx_description
1 polymer ?
#
loop_
_entity_poly.entity_id
_entity_poly.type
_entity_poly.pdbx_seq_one_letter_code
_entity_poly.pdbx_strand_id
1 'polypeptide(L)'
;MEAELESPPPPYSRYPMDFLKPTADCPDAVPSSAETGGTNYLAPGGLSDSQLLLEPGDRSHWCVVAYWEEKTRVGRLYCVQEPSLDIFYDLPQGNGFCLGQLNSDNKSQLVQKVRSKIGCGIQLTREVDGVWVYNRSSYPIFIKSATLDNPDSRTLLVHKVFPGFSIKAFDYEKAYSLQRPNDHEFMQQPWTGFTVQISFVKGWGQCYTRQFISSCPCWLEVIFNSR
;
A
#
# COMPACT_ATOMS: atom_id res chain seq x y z
N MET A 1 -40.80 5.71 -30.11
CA MET A 1 -40.91 4.32 -29.64
C MET A 1 -39.49 3.85 -29.45
N GLU A 2 -39.00 4.09 -28.23
CA GLU A 2 -37.61 3.83 -27.81
C GLU A 2 -37.42 2.32 -27.65
N ALA A 3 -36.30 1.80 -28.16
CA ALA A 3 -35.84 0.45 -27.90
C ALA A 3 -34.63 0.57 -26.97
N GLU A 4 -34.81 0.24 -25.70
CA GLU A 4 -33.74 0.11 -24.72
C GLU A 4 -32.85 -1.10 -25.10
N LEU A 5 -31.55 -0.85 -25.27
CA LEU A 5 -30.53 -1.88 -25.38
C LEU A 5 -30.08 -2.24 -23.96
N GLU A 6 -30.60 -3.35 -23.43
CA GLU A 6 -30.20 -3.95 -22.16
C GLU A 6 -28.71 -4.36 -22.24
N SER A 7 -27.89 -3.78 -21.37
CA SER A 7 -26.45 -4.09 -21.29
C SER A 7 -26.23 -5.33 -20.40
N PRO A 8 -25.29 -6.23 -20.74
CA PRO A 8 -25.06 -7.45 -19.96
C PRO A 8 -24.45 -7.13 -18.59
N PRO A 9 -24.71 -7.96 -17.56
CA PRO A 9 -24.21 -7.73 -16.21
C PRO A 9 -22.69 -7.94 -16.13
N PRO A 10 -21.99 -7.23 -15.20
CA PRO A 10 -20.54 -7.35 -15.02
C PRO A 10 -20.14 -8.73 -14.47
N PRO A 11 -18.91 -9.22 -14.74
CA PRO A 11 -18.49 -10.53 -14.30
C PRO A 11 -17.96 -10.45 -12.86
N TYR A 12 -18.69 -11.00 -11.90
CA TYR A 12 -18.12 -11.39 -10.61
C TYR A 12 -18.58 -12.78 -10.19
N SER A 13 -17.57 -13.60 -9.88
CA SER A 13 -17.54 -14.65 -8.86
C SER A 13 -18.47 -15.87 -9.01
N ARG A 14 -17.91 -16.98 -9.51
CA ARG A 14 -18.29 -18.33 -9.06
C ARG A 14 -17.04 -19.18 -8.85
N TYR A 15 -16.69 -19.43 -7.59
CA TYR A 15 -16.04 -20.68 -7.19
C TYR A 15 -16.97 -21.41 -6.21
N PRO A 16 -17.24 -22.71 -6.40
CA PRO A 16 -18.04 -23.49 -5.47
C PRO A 16 -17.27 -23.75 -4.17
N MET A 17 -17.90 -23.48 -3.03
CA MET A 17 -17.48 -23.98 -1.74
C MET A 17 -18.06 -25.38 -1.58
N ASP A 18 -17.24 -26.41 -1.78
CA ASP A 18 -17.60 -27.78 -1.45
C ASP A 18 -17.16 -28.15 -0.03
N PHE A 19 -18.11 -28.82 0.62
CA PHE A 19 -18.17 -29.19 2.03
C PHE A 19 -17.09 -30.18 2.43
N LEU A 20 -16.44 -29.93 3.58
CA LEU A 20 -15.88 -31.00 4.41
C LEU A 20 -16.34 -30.83 5.86
N LYS A 21 -17.24 -31.74 6.26
CA LYS A 21 -17.68 -32.02 7.64
C LYS A 21 -16.50 -32.43 8.52
N PRO A 22 -16.47 -32.01 9.79
CA PRO A 22 -15.88 -32.82 10.86
C PRO A 22 -16.96 -33.73 11.46
N THR A 23 -16.65 -35.01 11.52
CA THR A 23 -17.39 -36.09 12.18
C THR A 23 -17.59 -35.80 13.66
N ALA A 24 -18.84 -35.87 14.10
CA ALA A 24 -19.21 -36.01 15.51
C ALA A 24 -19.09 -37.49 15.89
N ASP A 25 -18.33 -37.78 16.94
CA ASP A 25 -18.49 -38.98 17.76
C ASP A 25 -18.05 -38.65 19.18
N CYS A 26 -19.03 -38.55 20.08
CA CYS A 26 -18.83 -38.56 21.52
C CYS A 26 -20.05 -39.30 22.10
N PRO A 27 -19.88 -40.43 22.81
CA PRO A 27 -21.00 -41.11 23.42
C PRO A 27 -21.28 -40.61 24.85
N ASP A 28 -22.54 -40.80 25.21
CA ASP A 28 -23.27 -40.30 26.37
C ASP A 28 -22.81 -40.76 27.76
N ALA A 29 -23.33 -40.01 28.73
CA ALA A 29 -23.27 -40.06 30.18
C ALA A 29 -23.61 -41.38 30.87
N VAL A 30 -23.08 -41.57 32.10
CA VAL A 30 -23.83 -41.99 33.30
C VAL A 30 -23.17 -41.38 34.56
N PRO A 31 -23.94 -40.89 35.57
CA PRO A 31 -23.43 -40.26 36.79
C PRO A 31 -23.36 -41.21 37.99
N SER A 32 -22.67 -40.80 39.05
CA SER A 32 -23.06 -40.93 40.48
C SER A 32 -21.83 -41.12 41.39
N SER A 33 -21.61 -40.19 42.32
CA SER A 33 -21.56 -40.50 43.75
C SER A 33 -21.29 -39.21 44.54
N ALA A 34 -22.22 -38.89 45.43
CA ALA A 34 -22.12 -37.85 46.44
C ALA A 34 -21.30 -38.35 47.64
N GLU A 35 -20.52 -37.49 48.29
CA GLU A 35 -20.33 -37.45 49.75
C GLU A 35 -19.94 -36.03 50.20
N THR A 36 -20.21 -35.76 51.47
CA THR A 36 -20.56 -34.47 52.08
C THR A 36 -19.42 -33.92 52.94
N GLY A 37 -19.30 -32.58 53.05
CA GLY A 37 -18.90 -31.97 54.33
C GLY A 37 -17.88 -30.83 54.29
N GLY A 38 -18.24 -29.72 54.95
CA GLY A 38 -17.29 -28.94 55.76
C GLY A 38 -16.85 -27.58 55.21
N THR A 39 -17.51 -26.52 55.67
CA THR A 39 -17.04 -25.13 55.67
C THR A 39 -15.65 -24.98 56.33
N ASN A 40 -14.77 -24.15 55.75
CA ASN A 40 -14.03 -23.12 56.50
C ASN A 40 -13.27 -22.16 55.55
N TYR A 41 -13.30 -20.89 55.96
CA TYR A 41 -12.55 -19.76 55.44
C TYR A 41 -11.06 -20.08 55.20
N LEU A 42 -10.48 -19.51 54.14
CA LEU A 42 -9.17 -18.84 54.09
C LEU A 42 -8.80 -18.56 52.62
N ALA A 43 -8.68 -17.29 52.26
CA ALA A 43 -7.89 -16.90 51.08
C ALA A 43 -6.41 -17.15 51.39
N PRO A 44 -5.63 -17.64 50.41
CA PRO A 44 -4.46 -16.86 50.02
C PRO A 44 -4.16 -16.89 48.51
N GLY A 45 -3.92 -15.71 47.96
CA GLY A 45 -2.83 -15.40 47.03
C GLY A 45 -2.57 -16.31 45.82
N GLY A 46 -2.89 -15.75 44.64
CA GLY A 46 -2.05 -15.87 43.45
C GLY A 46 -2.22 -17.15 42.64
N LEU A 47 -2.67 -16.98 41.39
CA LEU A 47 -1.88 -17.29 40.20
C LEU A 47 -2.70 -16.83 38.98
N SER A 48 -2.10 -15.92 38.21
CA SER A 48 -2.49 -15.56 36.84
C SER A 48 -2.60 -16.81 35.97
N ASP A 49 -3.58 -16.84 35.06
CA ASP A 49 -3.30 -16.89 33.62
C ASP A 49 -4.59 -17.11 32.83
N SER A 50 -5.12 -16.02 32.27
CA SER A 50 -5.73 -16.00 30.92
C SER A 50 -5.94 -14.55 30.47
N GLN A 51 -4.90 -13.72 30.63
CA GLN A 51 -4.71 -12.65 29.67
C GLN A 51 -4.23 -13.34 28.40
N LEU A 52 -5.08 -13.39 27.38
CA LEU A 52 -4.62 -13.46 26.00
C LEU A 52 -3.76 -12.21 25.77
N LEU A 53 -2.50 -12.29 26.18
CA LEU A 53 -1.44 -11.43 25.68
C LEU A 53 -1.37 -11.75 24.20
N LEU A 54 -2.06 -10.94 23.39
CA LEU A 54 -1.57 -10.67 22.05
C LEU A 54 -0.16 -10.13 22.25
N GLU A 55 0.82 -11.01 22.05
CA GLU A 55 2.19 -10.62 21.80
C GLU A 55 2.14 -9.43 20.81
N PRO A 56 2.76 -8.27 21.11
CA PRO A 56 2.96 -7.20 20.14
C PRO A 56 3.99 -7.67 19.10
N GLY A 57 3.64 -8.70 18.34
CA GLY A 57 4.39 -9.21 17.20
C GLY A 57 4.31 -8.20 16.07
N ASP A 58 5.16 -7.18 16.17
CA ASP A 58 5.71 -6.36 15.10
C ASP A 58 4.77 -6.17 13.90
N ARG A 59 3.73 -5.33 14.05
CA ARG A 59 3.01 -4.76 12.90
C ARG A 59 3.92 -3.75 12.20
N SER A 60 5.00 -4.26 11.64
CA SER A 60 5.94 -3.47 10.88
C SER A 60 5.23 -3.00 9.61
N HIS A 61 5.33 -1.71 9.35
CA HIS A 61 4.87 -1.15 8.10
C HIS A 61 5.67 -1.79 6.95
N TRP A 62 5.04 -2.00 5.80
CA TRP A 62 5.73 -2.57 4.64
C TRP A 62 6.25 -1.49 3.69
N CYS A 63 5.68 -0.29 3.77
CA CYS A 63 6.24 0.89 3.13
C CYS A 63 5.99 2.16 3.93
N VAL A 64 6.72 3.19 3.57
CA VAL A 64 6.55 4.57 4.03
C VAL A 64 6.32 5.46 2.82
N VAL A 65 5.32 6.34 2.90
CA VAL A 65 5.00 7.29 1.84
C VAL A 65 5.32 8.71 2.29
N ALA A 66 6.05 9.45 1.45
CA ALA A 66 6.30 10.88 1.60
C ALA A 66 5.63 11.65 0.47
N TYR A 67 4.94 12.74 0.81
CA TYR A 67 4.38 13.68 -0.17
C TYR A 67 5.26 14.91 -0.33
N TRP A 68 5.43 15.34 -1.57
CA TRP A 68 6.32 16.41 -1.95
C TRP A 68 5.63 17.37 -2.91
N GLU A 69 5.94 18.65 -2.74
CA GLU A 69 5.58 19.72 -3.66
C GLU A 69 6.85 20.36 -4.16
N GLU A 70 7.16 20.15 -5.44
CA GLU A 70 8.44 20.53 -6.05
C GLU A 70 9.61 19.94 -5.24
N LYS A 71 10.39 20.78 -4.53
CA LYS A 71 11.54 20.35 -3.71
C LYS A 71 11.22 20.23 -2.21
N THR A 72 9.99 20.54 -1.81
CA THR A 72 9.62 20.68 -0.40
C THR A 72 8.76 19.51 0.05
N ARG A 73 9.15 18.85 1.14
CA ARG A 73 8.34 17.80 1.76
C ARG A 73 7.15 18.43 2.47
N VAL A 74 5.96 17.92 2.23
CA VAL A 74 4.72 18.45 2.79
C VAL A 74 4.08 17.37 3.66
N GLY A 75 3.91 17.68 4.94
CA GLY A 75 3.38 16.74 5.93
C GLY A 75 4.42 15.75 6.49
N ARG A 76 3.91 14.79 7.27
CA ARG A 76 4.70 13.72 7.90
C ARG A 76 4.84 12.53 6.94
N LEU A 77 5.76 11.64 7.27
CA LEU A 77 5.83 10.32 6.63
C LEU A 77 4.60 9.49 7.03
N TYR A 78 3.99 8.81 6.06
CA TYR A 78 2.84 7.94 6.28
C TYR A 78 3.28 6.48 6.25
N CYS A 79 3.24 5.80 7.41
CA CYS A 79 3.63 4.40 7.53
C CYS A 79 2.46 3.48 7.19
N VAL A 80 2.66 2.52 6.30
CA VAL A 80 1.59 1.65 5.79
C VAL A 80 1.72 0.25 6.35
N GLN A 81 0.74 -0.17 7.15
CA GLN A 81 0.66 -1.53 7.70
C GLN A 81 -0.31 -2.41 6.92
N GLU A 82 -1.47 -1.87 6.55
CA GLU A 82 -2.51 -2.57 5.80
C GLU A 82 -2.04 -2.93 4.39
N PRO A 83 -2.51 -4.06 3.80
CA PRO A 83 -2.05 -4.50 2.49
C PRO A 83 -2.41 -3.52 1.36
N SER A 84 -3.38 -2.63 1.57
CA SER A 84 -3.75 -1.60 0.60
C SER A 84 -3.80 -0.22 1.25
N LEU A 85 -3.36 0.81 0.51
CA LEU A 85 -3.46 2.22 0.90
C LEU A 85 -4.02 3.06 -0.24
N ASP A 86 -5.08 3.78 0.06
CA ASP A 86 -5.62 4.83 -0.81
C ASP A 86 -4.90 6.16 -0.55
N ILE A 87 -4.42 6.82 -1.60
CA ILE A 87 -3.79 8.16 -1.52
C ILE A 87 -4.56 9.10 -2.44
N PHE A 88 -5.16 10.15 -1.89
CA PHE A 88 -6.12 11.00 -2.60
C PHE A 88 -6.06 12.45 -2.11
N TYR A 89 -6.61 13.38 -2.89
CA TYR A 89 -6.73 14.78 -2.48
C TYR A 89 -8.06 15.08 -1.81
N ASP A 90 -9.14 14.56 -2.41
CA ASP A 90 -10.49 14.72 -1.92
C ASP A 90 -11.24 13.41 -2.17
N LEU A 91 -11.68 12.78 -1.07
CA LEU A 91 -12.50 11.57 -1.09
C LEU A 91 -13.40 11.60 0.15
N PRO A 92 -14.68 12.00 0.01
CA PRO A 92 -15.57 12.28 1.14
C PRO A 92 -15.76 11.12 2.13
N GLN A 93 -15.60 9.88 1.67
CA GLN A 93 -15.75 8.65 2.49
C GLN A 93 -14.48 7.78 2.44
N GLY A 94 -13.36 8.34 1.99
CA GLY A 94 -12.11 7.60 1.82
C GLY A 94 -11.38 7.37 3.13
N ASN A 95 -10.97 6.13 3.40
CA ASN A 95 -9.95 5.84 4.40
C ASN A 95 -8.58 5.79 3.71
N GLY A 96 -7.55 6.42 4.28
CA GLY A 96 -6.20 6.40 3.73
C GLY A 96 -5.43 7.71 3.92
N PHE A 97 -4.55 8.01 2.98
CA PHE A 97 -3.67 9.18 3.02
C PHE A 97 -4.27 10.36 2.23
N CYS A 98 -4.96 11.26 2.95
CA CYS A 98 -5.57 12.45 2.37
C CYS A 98 -4.57 13.62 2.26
N LEU A 99 -4.14 13.92 1.03
CA LEU A 99 -3.23 15.02 0.70
C LEU A 99 -3.88 16.40 0.86
N GLY A 100 -5.21 16.47 0.79
CA GLY A 100 -5.99 17.70 1.00
C GLY A 100 -5.92 18.21 2.44
N GLN A 101 -5.67 17.32 3.40
CA GLN A 101 -5.53 17.66 4.83
C GLN A 101 -4.12 18.11 5.21
N LEU A 102 -3.15 18.01 4.29
CA LEU A 102 -1.79 18.44 4.55
C LEU A 102 -1.66 19.95 4.42
N ASN A 103 -1.07 20.58 5.43
CA ASN A 103 -0.73 22.00 5.40
C ASN A 103 0.36 22.25 4.36
N SER A 104 -0.02 22.83 3.22
CA SER A 104 0.91 23.31 2.21
C SER A 104 1.10 24.82 2.35
N ASP A 105 2.33 25.23 2.60
CA ASP A 105 2.74 26.64 2.53
C ASP A 105 3.15 27.06 1.10
N ASN A 106 3.04 26.15 0.12
CA ASN A 106 3.48 26.41 -1.24
C ASN A 106 2.47 27.29 -1.98
N LYS A 107 2.88 28.53 -2.29
CA LYS A 107 2.07 29.53 -3.01
C LYS A 107 2.14 29.41 -4.54
N SER A 108 2.83 28.40 -5.06
CA SER A 108 2.93 28.15 -6.50
C SER A 108 1.56 27.84 -7.11
N GLN A 109 1.12 28.68 -8.04
CA GLN A 109 -0.15 28.49 -8.76
C GLN A 109 -0.19 27.15 -9.50
N LEU A 110 0.97 26.68 -9.99
CA LEU A 110 1.05 25.40 -10.68
C LEU A 110 0.83 24.23 -9.71
N VAL A 111 1.39 24.29 -8.50
CA VAL A 111 1.16 23.29 -7.45
C VAL A 111 -0.32 23.23 -7.09
N GLN A 112 -0.95 24.39 -6.82
CA GLN A 112 -2.38 24.46 -6.51
C GLN A 112 -3.25 23.88 -7.64
N LYS A 113 -2.90 24.15 -8.90
CA LYS A 113 -3.60 23.60 -10.08
C LYS A 113 -3.41 22.09 -10.26
N VAL A 114 -2.29 21.53 -9.83
CA VAL A 114 -2.07 20.07 -9.87
C VAL A 114 -2.74 19.41 -8.68
N ARG A 115 -2.66 19.98 -7.47
CA ARG A 115 -3.37 19.53 -6.26
C ARG A 115 -4.86 19.28 -6.54
N SER A 116 -5.55 20.25 -7.13
CA SER A 116 -6.98 20.13 -7.46
C SER A 116 -7.30 19.06 -8.52
N LYS A 117 -6.30 18.57 -9.25
CA LYS A 117 -6.45 17.53 -10.28
C LYS A 117 -6.14 16.12 -9.77
N ILE A 118 -5.56 15.97 -8.57
CA ILE A 118 -5.28 14.65 -8.00
C ILE A 118 -6.60 13.89 -7.76
N GLY A 119 -7.62 14.55 -7.22
CA GLY A 119 -8.95 13.96 -6.99
C GLY A 119 -8.88 12.66 -6.17
N CYS A 120 -9.46 11.58 -6.68
CA CYS A 120 -9.41 10.23 -6.09
C CYS A 120 -8.00 9.60 -6.06
N GLY A 121 -7.02 10.22 -6.72
CA GLY A 121 -5.60 9.87 -6.64
C GLY A 121 -5.28 8.44 -7.08
N ILE A 122 -4.60 7.69 -6.22
CA ILE A 122 -4.14 6.32 -6.48
C ILE A 122 -4.53 5.37 -5.35
N GLN A 123 -4.40 4.08 -5.62
CA GLN A 123 -4.39 3.03 -4.61
C GLN A 123 -3.09 2.22 -4.76
N LEU A 124 -2.39 2.04 -3.65
CA LEU A 124 -1.25 1.14 -3.51
C LEU A 124 -1.74 -0.19 -2.96
N THR A 125 -1.33 -1.31 -3.57
CA THR A 125 -1.68 -2.64 -3.09
C THR A 125 -0.43 -3.52 -3.02
N ARG A 126 -0.19 -4.12 -1.86
CA ARG A 126 0.84 -5.10 -1.62
C ARG A 126 0.31 -6.49 -1.97
N GLU A 127 0.91 -7.11 -2.97
CA GLU A 127 0.63 -8.48 -3.38
C GLU A 127 1.84 -9.38 -3.10
N VAL A 128 1.71 -10.68 -3.39
CA VAL A 128 2.78 -11.66 -3.13
C VAL A 128 4.00 -11.46 -4.04
N ASP A 129 3.78 -10.94 -5.23
CA ASP A 129 4.79 -10.80 -6.27
C ASP A 129 5.40 -9.39 -6.32
N GLY A 130 4.76 -8.41 -5.67
CA GLY A 130 5.20 -7.02 -5.69
C GLY A 130 4.16 -6.03 -5.19
N VAL A 131 4.35 -4.77 -5.55
CA VAL A 131 3.44 -3.67 -5.19
C VAL A 131 2.85 -3.06 -6.46
N TRP A 132 1.53 -2.99 -6.48
CA TRP A 132 0.73 -2.45 -7.57
C TRP A 132 0.27 -1.03 -7.26
N VAL A 133 0.21 -0.22 -8.31
CA VAL A 133 -0.35 1.14 -8.27
C VAL A 133 -1.53 1.18 -9.23
N TYR A 134 -2.73 1.42 -8.70
CA TYR A 134 -3.94 1.64 -9.48
C TYR A 134 -4.26 3.14 -9.56
N ASN A 135 -4.40 3.68 -10.78
CA ASN A 135 -4.73 5.08 -10.99
C ASN A 135 -6.24 5.31 -10.97
N ARG A 136 -6.74 5.89 -9.88
CA ARG A 136 -8.15 6.26 -9.68
C ARG A 136 -8.46 7.71 -10.06
N SER A 137 -7.44 8.51 -10.35
CA SER A 137 -7.60 9.91 -10.71
C SER A 137 -8.09 10.06 -12.15
N SER A 138 -8.62 11.23 -12.50
CA SER A 138 -9.04 11.54 -13.88
C SER A 138 -7.86 11.94 -14.78
N TYR A 139 -6.62 11.91 -14.29
CA TYR A 139 -5.43 12.33 -15.01
C TYR A 139 -4.34 11.24 -15.00
N PRO A 140 -3.39 11.26 -15.97
CA PRO A 140 -2.28 10.35 -15.92
C PRO A 140 -1.37 10.59 -14.70
N ILE A 141 -0.83 9.51 -14.17
CA ILE A 141 0.31 9.53 -13.24
C ILE A 141 1.56 9.05 -13.96
N PHE A 142 2.71 9.38 -13.41
CA PHE A 142 4.01 9.05 -13.98
C PHE A 142 4.85 8.37 -12.92
N ILE A 143 5.39 7.20 -13.21
CA ILE A 143 6.04 6.33 -12.23
C ILE A 143 7.45 6.01 -12.69
N LYS A 144 8.39 6.05 -11.74
CA LYS A 144 9.77 5.60 -11.92
C LYS A 144 10.14 4.67 -10.78
N SER A 145 10.72 3.53 -11.12
CA SER A 145 11.14 2.49 -10.20
C SER A 145 12.28 1.69 -10.82
N ALA A 146 13.25 1.27 -10.00
CA ALA A 146 14.35 0.44 -10.48
C ALA A 146 13.89 -0.92 -11.02
N THR A 147 12.73 -1.41 -10.56
CA THR A 147 12.21 -2.75 -10.88
C THR A 147 11.27 -2.78 -12.10
N LEU A 148 10.87 -1.60 -12.59
CA LEU A 148 10.06 -1.49 -13.82
C LEU A 148 10.88 -1.72 -15.08
N ASP A 149 12.14 -1.31 -15.06
CA ASP A 149 13.02 -1.40 -16.23
C ASP A 149 13.69 -2.79 -16.33
N ASN A 150 14.22 -3.08 -17.52
CA ASN A 150 15.09 -4.24 -17.71
C ASN A 150 16.40 -4.02 -16.93
N PRO A 151 16.93 -5.00 -16.16
CA PRO A 151 18.24 -4.90 -15.52
C PRO A 151 19.38 -4.49 -16.47
N ASP A 152 19.28 -4.80 -17.77
CA ASP A 152 20.28 -4.41 -18.78
C ASP A 152 20.12 -2.96 -19.26
N SER A 153 19.04 -2.28 -18.88
CA SER A 153 18.80 -0.89 -19.24
C SER A 153 19.67 0.05 -18.44
N ARG A 154 20.49 0.85 -19.13
CA ARG A 154 21.34 1.87 -18.51
C ARG A 154 20.57 3.11 -18.02
N THR A 155 19.28 3.22 -18.34
CA THR A 155 18.46 4.39 -18.00
C THR A 155 17.11 3.97 -17.45
N LEU A 156 16.81 4.44 -16.24
CA LEU A 156 15.49 4.24 -15.63
C LEU A 156 14.43 5.11 -16.33
N LEU A 157 13.38 4.48 -16.86
CA LEU A 157 12.32 5.14 -17.62
C LEU A 157 11.16 5.60 -16.74
N VAL A 158 10.54 6.71 -17.15
CA VAL A 158 9.32 7.21 -16.51
C VAL A 158 8.11 6.69 -17.27
N HIS A 159 7.36 5.82 -16.61
CA HIS A 159 6.20 5.13 -17.15
C HIS A 159 4.94 5.95 -16.92
N LYS A 160 4.16 6.19 -17.98
CA LYS A 160 2.88 6.91 -17.89
C LYS A 160 1.74 5.93 -17.69
N VAL A 161 0.95 6.11 -16.63
CA VAL A 161 -0.21 5.28 -16.31
C VAL A 161 -1.48 6.11 -16.45
N PHE A 162 -2.39 5.68 -17.32
CA PHE A 162 -3.65 6.38 -17.58
C PHE A 162 -4.69 6.11 -16.48
N PRO A 163 -5.71 6.98 -16.33
CA PRO A 163 -6.87 6.72 -15.47
C PRO A 163 -7.48 5.34 -15.71
N GLY A 164 -7.78 4.60 -14.65
CA GLY A 164 -8.38 3.27 -14.73
C GLY A 164 -7.40 2.13 -15.03
N PHE A 165 -6.09 2.41 -15.15
CA PHE A 165 -5.06 1.39 -15.35
C PHE A 165 -4.24 1.16 -14.08
N SER A 166 -3.70 -0.05 -13.97
CA SER A 166 -2.77 -0.46 -12.92
C SER A 166 -1.41 -0.82 -13.50
N ILE A 167 -0.37 -0.69 -12.69
CA ILE A 167 0.98 -1.16 -13.01
C ILE A 167 1.62 -1.78 -11.77
N LYS A 168 2.38 -2.85 -11.95
CA LYS A 168 3.25 -3.41 -10.92
C LYS A 168 4.48 -2.50 -10.76
N ALA A 169 4.36 -1.49 -9.92
CA ALA A 169 5.38 -0.45 -9.76
C ALA A 169 6.63 -0.95 -9.01
N PHE A 170 6.50 -2.02 -8.24
CA PHE A 170 7.60 -2.64 -7.53
C PHE A 170 7.55 -4.16 -7.66
N ASP A 171 8.67 -4.78 -8.03
CA ASP A 171 8.80 -6.24 -8.11
C ASP A 171 9.85 -6.73 -7.11
N TYR A 172 9.44 -7.62 -6.19
CA TYR A 172 10.30 -8.05 -5.08
C TYR A 172 11.54 -8.79 -5.58
N GLU A 173 11.38 -9.74 -6.48
CA GLU A 173 12.48 -10.57 -7.00
C GLU A 173 13.52 -9.70 -7.74
N LYS A 174 13.05 -8.75 -8.54
CA LYS A 174 13.96 -7.79 -9.21
C LYS A 174 14.67 -6.89 -8.21
N ALA A 175 13.98 -6.40 -7.18
CA ALA A 175 14.58 -5.52 -6.19
C ALA A 175 15.73 -6.22 -5.44
N TYR A 176 15.54 -7.48 -5.03
CA TYR A 176 16.57 -8.27 -4.38
C TYR A 176 17.73 -8.61 -5.34
N SER A 177 17.43 -8.90 -6.61
CA SER A 177 18.46 -9.17 -7.63
C SER A 177 19.37 -7.98 -7.91
N LEU A 178 18.87 -6.75 -7.71
CA LEU A 178 19.62 -5.51 -7.85
C LEU A 178 20.53 -5.20 -6.64
N GLN A 179 20.36 -5.88 -5.49
CA GLN A 179 21.20 -5.70 -4.29
C GLN A 179 22.60 -6.37 -4.40
N ARG A 180 23.24 -6.42 -5.58
CA ARG A 180 24.50 -7.15 -5.73
C ARG A 180 25.64 -6.51 -4.90
N PRO A 181 26.39 -7.29 -4.09
CA PRO A 181 27.39 -6.76 -3.15
C PRO A 181 28.64 -6.11 -3.78
N ASN A 182 28.92 -6.31 -5.07
CA ASN A 182 30.25 -6.06 -5.65
C ASN A 182 30.34 -4.88 -6.65
N ASP A 183 29.28 -4.12 -6.90
CA ASP A 183 29.37 -2.95 -7.78
C ASP A 183 29.80 -1.69 -7.00
N HIS A 184 31.11 -1.65 -6.69
CA HIS A 184 31.79 -0.49 -6.10
C HIS A 184 31.71 0.78 -6.96
N GLU A 185 31.25 0.70 -8.22
CA GLU A 185 31.20 1.86 -9.14
C GLU A 185 29.86 2.62 -9.14
N PHE A 186 28.80 2.10 -8.49
CA PHE A 186 27.49 2.77 -8.41
C PHE A 186 27.19 3.40 -7.03
N MET A 187 28.16 3.44 -6.12
CA MET A 187 28.04 3.92 -4.73
C MET A 187 27.85 5.45 -4.54
N GLN A 188 27.27 6.18 -5.50
CA GLN A 188 26.93 7.61 -5.30
C GLN A 188 25.44 7.95 -5.45
N GLN A 189 24.57 6.99 -5.73
CA GLN A 189 23.12 7.21 -5.63
C GLN A 189 22.52 6.46 -4.44
N PRO A 190 21.76 7.15 -3.57
CA PRO A 190 21.22 6.56 -2.35
C PRO A 190 20.24 5.44 -2.71
N TRP A 191 20.56 4.20 -2.33
CA TRP A 191 19.70 3.00 -2.26
C TRP A 191 18.36 3.10 -3.05
N THR A 192 18.43 3.35 -4.37
CA THR A 192 17.24 3.66 -5.18
C THR A 192 16.42 2.41 -5.52
N GLY A 193 16.96 1.22 -5.24
CA GLY A 193 16.36 -0.05 -5.58
C GLY A 193 15.04 -0.36 -4.85
N PHE A 194 14.77 0.29 -3.71
CA PHE A 194 13.58 0.08 -2.87
C PHE A 194 12.65 1.30 -2.82
N THR A 195 12.78 2.20 -3.80
CA THR A 195 11.99 3.42 -3.87
C THR A 195 11.21 3.48 -5.17
N VAL A 196 9.93 3.81 -5.06
CA VAL A 196 9.06 4.15 -6.18
C VAL A 196 8.72 5.63 -6.11
N GLN A 197 8.94 6.32 -7.22
CA GLN A 197 8.67 7.74 -7.39
C GLN A 197 7.45 7.93 -8.28
N ILE A 198 6.45 8.68 -7.81
CA ILE A 198 5.16 8.86 -8.51
C ILE A 198 4.83 10.34 -8.62
N SER A 199 4.68 10.87 -9.82
CA SER A 199 4.21 12.25 -10.04
C SER A 199 2.78 12.27 -10.55
N PHE A 200 1.98 13.21 -10.03
CA PHE A 200 0.61 13.44 -10.48
C PHE A 200 0.57 14.42 -11.64
N VAL A 201 -0.19 14.12 -12.70
CA VAL A 201 -0.52 15.00 -13.83
C VAL A 201 0.66 15.37 -14.75
N LYS A 202 1.87 15.53 -14.19
CA LYS A 202 3.06 16.01 -14.89
C LYS A 202 4.14 14.94 -14.92
N GLY A 203 4.60 14.58 -16.12
CA GLY A 203 5.74 13.69 -16.31
C GLY A 203 7.09 14.42 -16.20
N TRP A 204 8.14 13.63 -16.01
CA TRP A 204 9.53 14.08 -16.00
C TRP A 204 10.45 13.04 -16.65
N GLY A 205 11.71 13.41 -16.88
CA GLY A 205 12.72 12.59 -17.55
C GLY A 205 12.95 13.02 -18.99
N GLN A 206 13.71 12.21 -19.73
CA GLN A 206 14.24 12.54 -21.06
C GLN A 206 13.15 12.87 -22.09
N CYS A 207 11.97 12.24 -21.98
CA CYS A 207 10.84 12.47 -22.88
C CYS A 207 9.94 13.64 -22.47
N TYR A 208 10.33 14.43 -21.47
CA TYR A 208 9.53 15.50 -20.91
C TYR A 208 10.35 16.78 -20.72
N THR A 209 9.66 17.91 -20.60
CA THR A 209 10.32 19.20 -20.33
C THR A 209 10.98 19.25 -18.95
N ARG A 210 10.43 18.53 -17.98
CA ARG A 210 10.97 18.41 -16.62
C ARG A 210 11.99 17.29 -16.59
N GLN A 211 13.23 17.57 -16.21
CA GLN A 211 14.28 16.53 -16.14
C GLN A 211 14.29 15.77 -14.82
N PHE A 212 13.93 16.44 -13.72
CA PHE A 212 13.96 15.87 -12.37
C PHE A 212 12.57 15.79 -11.76
N ILE A 213 12.33 14.77 -10.93
CA ILE A 213 11.04 14.64 -10.23
C ILE A 213 10.76 15.82 -9.30
N SER A 214 11.80 16.42 -8.71
CA SER A 214 11.65 17.61 -7.87
C SER A 214 11.24 18.88 -8.65
N SER A 215 11.22 18.79 -9.98
CA SER A 215 10.59 19.82 -10.82
C SER A 215 9.09 19.57 -10.99
N CYS A 216 8.55 18.42 -10.59
CA CYS A 216 7.12 18.13 -10.66
C CYS A 216 6.37 18.86 -9.53
N PRO A 217 5.17 19.40 -9.80
CA PRO A 217 4.46 20.20 -8.80
C PRO A 217 3.98 19.39 -7.59
N CYS A 218 3.52 18.16 -7.80
CA CYS A 218 3.02 17.28 -6.76
C CYS A 218 3.48 15.85 -7.04
N TRP A 219 4.19 15.23 -6.12
CA TRP A 219 4.70 13.87 -6.28
C TRP A 219 4.82 13.14 -4.94
N LEU A 220 4.96 11.82 -5.03
CA LEU A 220 5.12 10.90 -3.91
C LEU A 220 6.43 10.16 -4.04
N GLU A 221 7.03 9.89 -2.89
CA GLU A 221 8.12 8.94 -2.73
C GLU A 221 7.62 7.80 -1.84
N VAL A 222 7.61 6.58 -2.37
CA VAL A 222 7.22 5.37 -1.65
C VAL A 222 8.48 4.55 -1.41
N ILE A 223 8.78 4.31 -0.14
CA ILE A 223 10.00 3.63 0.32
C ILE A 223 9.58 2.28 0.90
N PHE A 224 10.11 1.18 0.36
CA PHE A 224 9.80 -0.17 0.82
C PHE A 224 10.84 -0.65 1.81
N ASN A 225 10.38 -1.41 2.82
CA ASN A 225 11.28 -2.01 3.78
C ASN A 225 11.99 -3.22 3.17
N SER A 226 13.33 -3.19 3.14
CA SER A 226 14.15 -4.37 2.84
C SER A 226 14.14 -5.27 4.07
N ARG A 227 13.24 -6.25 4.11
CA ARG A 227 13.36 -7.36 5.05
C ARG A 227 14.24 -8.44 4.45
#